data_AF-A0A0S4L708-F1
#
_entry.id   AF-A0A0S4L708-F1
#
_cell.length_a   1.000
_cell.length_b   1.000
_cell.length_c   1.000
_cell.angle_alpha   90.00
_cell.angle_beta   90.00
_cell.angle_gamma   90.00
#
_symmetry.space_group_name_H-M   'P 1'
#
loop_
_entity.id
_entity.type
_entity.pdbx_description
1 polymer ?
#
loop_
_entity_poly.entity_id
_entity_poly.type
_entity_poly.pdbx_seq_one_letter_code
_entity_poly.pdbx_strand_id
1 'polypeptide(L)'
;MNRARRLRGYAIAAFILGIASPLVTPSVRGEMLPAMKLATDKMGTVDAIYVSSIRISGTDYRVQSDAKIMDHKENEISLEEVFLRSEAKFHLNKIGEIDMMVVMRPQ
;
A
#
# COMPACT_ATOMS: atom_id res chain seq x y z
N MET A 1 -67.95 -16.94 24.77
CA MET A 1 -66.71 -17.50 24.18
C MET A 1 -66.42 -16.79 22.86
N ASN A 2 -65.18 -16.28 22.71
CA ASN A 2 -64.41 -15.92 21.51
C ASN A 2 -65.02 -14.91 20.49
N ARG A 3 -64.49 -13.67 20.33
CA ARG A 3 -63.20 -13.25 19.68
C ARG A 3 -63.07 -13.84 18.27
N ALA A 4 -62.75 -13.14 17.17
CA ALA A 4 -62.29 -11.78 16.91
C ALA A 4 -62.24 -11.51 15.39
N ARG A 5 -62.33 -10.21 15.02
CA ARG A 5 -61.57 -9.43 14.00
C ARG A 5 -61.41 -10.01 12.58
N ARG A 6 -62.03 -9.39 11.56
CA ARG A 6 -61.59 -8.20 10.80
C ARG A 6 -60.29 -8.39 9.99
N LEU A 7 -60.50 -8.44 8.67
CA LEU A 7 -59.80 -7.75 7.59
C LEU A 7 -58.30 -8.03 7.44
N ARG A 8 -58.00 -8.87 6.44
CA ARG A 8 -56.68 -9.14 5.88
C ARG A 8 -56.00 -7.85 5.46
N GLY A 9 -54.78 -7.67 5.94
CA GLY A 9 -53.98 -6.46 5.82
C GLY A 9 -53.53 -6.16 4.39
N TYR A 10 -53.49 -4.86 4.11
CA TYR A 10 -52.80 -4.25 2.99
C TYR A 10 -51.29 -4.40 3.19
N ALA A 11 -50.61 -5.02 2.23
CA ALA A 11 -49.15 -5.04 2.18
C ALA A 11 -48.65 -3.67 1.69
N ILE A 12 -48.05 -2.89 2.59
CA ILE A 12 -47.36 -1.65 2.23
C ILE A 12 -45.97 -2.04 1.74
N ALA A 13 -45.74 -1.96 0.44
CA ALA A 13 -44.42 -2.07 -0.15
C ALA A 13 -43.68 -0.73 0.06
N ALA A 14 -42.68 -0.70 0.92
CA ALA A 14 -41.79 0.44 1.07
C ALA A 14 -40.71 0.36 -0.01
N PHE A 15 -40.80 1.23 -1.03
CA PHE A 15 -39.78 1.41 -2.06
C PHE A 15 -38.76 2.43 -1.56
N ILE A 16 -37.60 1.96 -1.06
CA ILE A 16 -36.50 2.85 -0.65
C ILE A 16 -35.77 3.29 -1.91
N LEU A 17 -36.01 4.53 -2.34
CA LEU A 17 -35.29 5.20 -3.41
C LEU A 17 -33.96 5.73 -2.85
N GLY A 18 -32.90 4.92 -2.93
CA GLY A 18 -31.55 5.33 -2.57
C GLY A 18 -30.92 6.18 -3.67
N ILE A 19 -30.79 7.48 -3.44
CA ILE A 19 -30.08 8.39 -4.34
C ILE A 19 -28.57 8.18 -4.09
N ALA A 20 -27.91 7.40 -4.94
CA ALA A 20 -26.45 7.27 -4.89
C ALA A 20 -25.82 8.46 -5.64
N SER A 21 -25.23 9.39 -4.91
CA SER A 21 -24.41 10.46 -5.49
C SER A 21 -23.19 9.85 -6.19
N PRO A 22 -22.88 10.21 -7.45
CA PRO A 22 -21.60 9.85 -8.04
C PRO A 22 -20.53 10.76 -7.42
N LEU A 23 -19.69 10.21 -6.53
CA LEU A 23 -18.41 10.83 -6.23
C LEU A 23 -17.55 10.74 -7.49
N VAL A 24 -17.42 11.86 -8.20
CA VAL A 24 -16.43 12.02 -9.25
C VAL A 24 -15.07 12.11 -8.58
N THR A 25 -14.34 10.99 -8.52
CA THR A 25 -12.92 11.00 -8.21
C THR A 25 -12.15 11.44 -9.45
N PRO A 26 -11.26 12.45 -9.38
CA PRO A 26 -10.42 12.79 -10.51
C PRO A 26 -9.47 11.62 -10.78
N SER A 27 -9.56 11.07 -12.00
CA SER A 27 -8.63 10.08 -12.52
C SER A 27 -7.26 10.75 -12.69
N VAL A 28 -6.47 10.76 -11.62
CA VAL A 28 -5.02 10.89 -11.75
C VAL A 28 -4.55 9.56 -12.32
N ARG A 29 -4.23 9.60 -13.62
CA ARG A 29 -3.53 8.55 -14.35
C ARG A 29 -2.10 8.42 -13.78
N GLY A 30 -2.00 7.91 -12.56
CA GLY A 30 -0.77 7.31 -12.06
C GLY A 30 -0.63 5.99 -12.78
N GLU A 31 0.52 5.79 -13.42
CA GLU A 31 0.89 4.47 -13.93
C GLU A 31 0.65 3.45 -12.83
N MET A 32 -0.21 2.48 -13.15
CA MET A 32 -0.55 1.38 -12.27
C MET A 32 0.69 0.51 -12.15
N LEU A 33 1.62 0.85 -11.25
CA LEU A 33 2.58 -0.11 -10.73
C LEU A 33 1.75 -1.32 -10.30
N PRO A 34 2.05 -2.52 -10.81
CA PRO A 34 1.12 -3.64 -10.76
C PRO A 34 0.74 -3.89 -9.31
N ALA A 35 -0.54 -3.66 -9.00
CA ALA A 35 -1.13 -3.80 -7.67
C ALA A 35 -0.92 -5.20 -7.05
N MET A 36 -0.43 -6.15 -7.86
CA MET A 36 -0.06 -7.50 -7.47
C MET A 36 1.29 -7.58 -6.71
N LYS A 37 2.19 -6.59 -6.79
CA LYS A 37 3.42 -6.55 -5.96
C LYS A 37 3.24 -5.86 -4.60
N LEU A 38 2.14 -5.14 -4.39
CA LEU A 38 1.94 -4.26 -3.24
C LEU A 38 1.51 -4.97 -1.94
N ALA A 39 1.25 -6.27 -1.96
CA ALA A 39 0.71 -7.00 -0.80
C ALA A 39 1.77 -7.41 0.24
N THR A 40 3.06 -7.11 0.02
CA THR A 40 4.15 -7.48 0.94
C THR A 40 5.19 -6.38 1.10
N ASP A 41 4.84 -5.15 0.74
CA ASP A 41 5.74 -4.01 0.91
C ASP A 41 5.81 -3.61 2.39
N LYS A 42 7.04 -3.52 2.89
CA LYS A 42 7.38 -2.95 4.19
C LYS A 42 7.78 -1.49 4.01
N MET A 43 7.73 -0.74 5.11
CA MET A 43 8.15 0.65 5.15
C MET A 43 8.90 0.93 6.45
N GLY A 44 9.87 1.83 6.41
CA GLY A 44 10.57 2.30 7.59
C GLY A 44 11.63 3.33 7.29
N THR A 45 12.29 3.82 8.33
CA THR A 45 13.33 4.85 8.22
C THR A 45 14.70 4.19 8.08
N VAL A 46 15.51 4.66 7.13
CA VAL A 46 16.88 4.18 6.95
C VAL A 46 17.77 4.70 8.08
N ASP A 47 18.31 3.80 8.88
CA ASP A 47 19.15 4.12 10.03
C ASP A 47 20.65 3.98 9.72
N ALA A 48 21.03 3.01 8.87
CA ALA A 48 22.40 2.73 8.48
C ALA A 48 22.47 2.02 7.13
N ILE A 49 23.56 2.22 6.40
CA ILE A 49 23.83 1.60 5.10
C ILE A 49 25.17 0.87 5.18
N TYR A 50 25.20 -0.36 4.68
CA TYR A 50 26.39 -1.20 4.59
C TYR A 50 26.57 -1.68 3.14
N VAL A 51 27.68 -2.36 2.86
CA VAL A 51 28.04 -2.82 1.50
C VAL A 51 26.96 -3.67 0.83
N SER A 52 26.29 -4.57 1.58
CA SER A 52 25.28 -5.49 1.05
C SER A 52 24.05 -5.63 1.94
N SER A 53 23.83 -4.64 2.81
CA SER A 53 22.72 -4.64 3.77
C SER A 53 22.36 -3.22 4.16
N ILE A 54 21.15 -3.05 4.65
CA ILE A 54 20.62 -1.76 5.10
C ILE A 54 19.86 -1.97 6.42
N ARG A 55 20.03 -1.05 7.36
CA ARG A 55 19.25 -1.01 8.59
C ARG A 55 18.05 -0.11 8.39
N ILE A 56 16.85 -0.67 8.54
CA ILE A 56 15.59 0.06 8.42
C ILE A 56 14.78 -0.14 9.70
N SER A 57 14.46 0.96 10.38
CA SER A 57 13.72 0.98 11.65
C SER A 57 14.27 -0.02 12.68
N GLY A 58 15.59 -0.02 12.86
CA GLY A 58 16.33 -0.86 13.80
C GLY A 58 16.56 -2.31 13.35
N THR A 59 16.06 -2.71 12.18
CA THR A 59 16.22 -4.09 11.65
C THR A 59 17.21 -4.11 10.49
N ASP A 60 18.20 -4.99 10.55
CA ASP A 60 19.14 -5.20 9.44
C ASP A 60 18.53 -6.13 8.38
N TYR A 61 18.50 -5.66 7.13
CA TYR A 61 18.04 -6.42 5.97
C TYR A 61 19.19 -6.59 4.98
N ARG A 62 19.33 -7.80 4.43
CA ARG A 62 20.22 -8.04 3.29
C ARG A 62 19.60 -7.47 2.02
N VAL A 63 20.45 -6.94 1.14
CA VAL A 63 20.05 -6.43 -0.16
C VAL A 63 20.56 -7.40 -1.22
N GLN A 64 19.65 -7.88 -2.06
CA GLN A 64 19.98 -8.77 -3.16
C GLN A 64 20.90 -8.04 -4.15
N SER A 65 21.87 -8.73 -4.77
CA SER A 65 22.88 -8.08 -5.61
C SER A 65 22.31 -7.39 -6.86
N ASP A 66 21.17 -7.85 -7.35
CA ASP A 66 20.38 -7.30 -8.47
C ASP A 66 19.10 -6.60 -7.99
N ALA A 67 19.07 -6.17 -6.72
CA ALA A 67 17.93 -5.44 -6.18
C ALA A 67 17.71 -4.13 -6.93
N LYS A 68 16.45 -3.85 -7.27
CA LYS A 68 16.08 -2.58 -7.90
C LYS A 68 15.85 -1.52 -6.83
N ILE A 69 16.80 -0.60 -6.67
CA ILE A 69 16.70 0.52 -5.73
C ILE A 69 16.41 1.79 -6.52
N MET A 70 15.36 2.52 -6.15
CA MET A 70 14.92 3.72 -6.86
C MET A 70 14.76 4.90 -5.90
N ASP A 71 14.98 6.11 -6.41
CA ASP A 71 14.59 7.34 -5.72
C ASP A 71 13.08 7.63 -5.88
N HIS A 72 12.60 8.69 -5.22
CA HIS A 72 11.21 9.15 -5.31
C HIS A 72 10.81 9.69 -6.68
N LYS A 73 11.75 9.78 -7.64
CA LYS A 73 11.53 10.15 -9.04
C LYS A 73 11.66 8.94 -9.96
N GLU A 74 11.71 7.73 -9.42
CA GLU A 74 11.86 6.47 -10.15
C GLU A 74 13.20 6.33 -10.91
N ASN A 75 14.21 7.13 -10.55
CA ASN A 75 15.56 6.91 -11.03
C ASN A 75 16.18 5.77 -10.25
N GLU A 76 16.79 4.82 -10.97
CA GLU A 76 17.56 3.76 -10.35
C GLU A 76 18.84 4.35 -9.72
N ILE A 77 19.05 4.02 -8.45
CA ILE A 77 20.20 4.47 -7.66
C ILE A 77 20.90 3.25 -7.07
N SER A 78 22.16 3.41 -6.71
CA SER A 78 22.90 2.40 -5.96
C SER A 78 22.52 2.41 -4.48
N LEU A 79 22.81 1.31 -3.76
CA LEU A 79 22.60 1.23 -2.32
C LEU A 79 23.39 2.30 -1.55
N GLU A 80 24.56 2.68 -2.05
CA GLU A 80 25.45 3.68 -1.44
C GLU A 80 24.90 5.11 -1.55
N GLU A 81 24.03 5.36 -2.52
CA GLU A 81 23.38 6.66 -2.76
C GLU A 81 22.11 6.86 -1.92
N VAL A 82 21.69 5.83 -1.17
CA VAL A 82 20.57 5.93 -0.25
C VAL A 82 20.92 6.92 0.87
N PHE A 83 19.97 7.79 1.21
CA PHE A 83 20.20 8.77 2.28
C PHE A 83 19.84 8.19 3.64
N LEU A 84 20.63 8.50 4.66
CA LEU A 84 20.19 8.23 6.03
C LEU A 84 18.95 9.06 6.37
N ARG A 85 18.10 8.51 7.22
CA ARG A 85 16.83 9.09 7.69
C ARG A 85 15.77 9.25 6.60
N SER A 86 16.02 8.79 5.38
CA SER A 86 14.98 8.65 4.37
C SER A 86 13.95 7.61 4.81
N GLU A 87 12.70 7.84 4.45
CA GLU A 87 11.72 6.76 4.45
C GLU A 87 11.96 5.85 3.24
N ALA A 88 12.03 4.55 3.48
CA ALA A 88 12.20 3.54 2.44
C ALA A 88 10.98 2.62 2.45
N LYS A 89 10.41 2.41 1.26
CA LYS A 89 9.39 1.40 0.99
C LYS A 89 10.03 0.27 0.22
N PHE A 90 9.96 -0.96 0.72
CA PHE A 90 10.73 -2.07 0.17
C PHE A 90 9.97 -3.38 0.21
N HIS A 91 10.26 -4.25 -0.74
CA HIS A 91 9.75 -5.60 -0.81
C HIS A 91 10.84 -6.57 -0.34
N LEU A 92 10.42 -7.68 0.27
CA LEU A 92 11.31 -8.79 0.61
C LEU A 92 10.98 -9.98 -0.28
N ASN A 93 12.00 -10.56 -0.91
CA ASN A 93 11.87 -11.80 -1.64
C ASN A 93 11.55 -12.99 -0.70
N LYS A 94 11.36 -14.18 -1.28
CA LYS A 94 10.98 -15.39 -0.52
C LYS A 94 12.02 -15.84 0.53
N ILE A 95 13.26 -15.39 0.43
CA ILE A 95 14.34 -15.71 1.37
C ILE A 95 14.60 -14.57 2.38
N GLY A 96 13.82 -13.49 2.32
CA GLY A 96 13.89 -12.37 3.26
C GLY A 96 14.93 -11.29 2.92
N GLU A 97 15.38 -11.22 1.67
CA GLU A 97 16.27 -10.16 1.19
C GLU A 97 15.48 -9.11 0.41
N ILE A 98 15.99 -7.88 0.40
CA ILE A 98 15.41 -6.78 -0.38
C ILE A 98 15.74 -7.01 -1.86
N ASP A 99 14.72 -7.18 -2.68
CA ASP A 99 14.81 -7.27 -4.14
C ASP A 99 14.32 -5.98 -4.83
N MET A 100 13.56 -5.14 -4.12
CA MET A 100 13.06 -3.87 -4.62
C MET A 100 12.90 -2.87 -3.48
N MET A 101 13.37 -1.62 -3.69
CA MET A 101 13.28 -0.55 -2.72
C MET A 101 13.05 0.80 -3.40
N VAL A 102 12.19 1.63 -2.81
CA VAL A 102 11.95 3.01 -3.19
C VAL A 102 12.28 3.90 -2.00
N VAL A 103 13.17 4.86 -2.21
CA VAL A 103 13.68 5.75 -1.17
C VAL A 103 13.09 7.14 -1.36
N MET A 104 12.41 7.63 -0.33
CA MET A 104 11.89 8.99 -0.28
C MET A 104 12.98 9.94 0.20
N ARG A 105 13.03 11.18 -0.32
CA ARG A 105 13.97 12.16 0.22
C ARG A 105 13.64 12.51 1.68
N PRO A 106 14.67 12.74 2.53
CA PRO A 106 14.45 13.32 3.86
C PRO A 106 13.69 14.65 3.73
N GLN A 107 12.71 14.88 4.60
CA GLN A 107 12.01 16.16 4.71
C GLN A 107 12.83 17.20 5.48
#